data_AF-A0A7Y0EI65-F1
#
_entry.id   AF-A0A7Y0EI65-F1
#
_cell.length_a   1.000
_cell.length_b   1.000
_cell.length_c   1.000
_cell.angle_alpha   90.00
_cell.angle_beta   90.00
_cell.angle_gamma   90.00
#
_symmetry.space_group_name_H-M   'P 1'
#
loop_
_entity.id
_entity.type
_entity.pdbx_description
1 polymer ?
#
loop_
_entity_poly.entity_id
_entity_poly.type
_entity_poly.pdbx_seq_one_letter_code
_entity_poly.pdbx_strand_id
1 'polypeptide(L)'
;MKKLHEYLKKLCIPKFVAVAIIPQLILYFIVYYTIDGCIRKAPYEVMYSNKLLNSSLYGAYWSIIEAPFRETLIFQVIIIHIILLYSDSKKNQITAAALSSIIFGGVHFLQTTDFIWACFWGIRTGIFGLILNYAYIMNYYKFKNKFKGIATGILVVFLIHSGNNLLSAIFLKIINII
;
A
#
# COMPACT_ATOMS: atom_id res chain seq x y z
N MET A 1 16.71 -0.81 -12.85
CA MET A 1 15.49 -1.65 -12.80
C MET A 1 15.73 -3.16 -12.84
N LYS A 2 16.31 -3.75 -13.91
CA LYS A 2 16.55 -5.22 -13.97
C LYS A 2 17.34 -5.77 -12.77
N LYS A 3 18.45 -5.13 -12.40
CA LYS A 3 19.26 -5.51 -11.22
C LYS A 3 18.45 -5.48 -9.91
N LEU A 4 17.57 -4.48 -9.74
CA LEU A 4 16.71 -4.36 -8.57
C LEU A 4 15.66 -5.49 -8.53
N HIS A 5 15.03 -5.82 -9.66
CA HIS A 5 14.10 -6.95 -9.76
C HIS A 5 14.78 -8.27 -9.34
N GLU A 6 15.96 -8.55 -9.90
CA GLU A 6 16.73 -9.75 -9.57
C GLU A 6 17.16 -9.81 -8.10
N TYR A 7 17.50 -8.66 -7.50
CA TYR A 7 17.78 -8.57 -6.06
C TYR A 7 16.54 -8.89 -5.23
N LEU A 8 15.42 -8.21 -5.49
CA LEU A 8 14.18 -8.37 -4.74
C LEU A 8 13.63 -9.80 -4.79
N LYS A 9 13.73 -10.46 -5.96
CA LYS A 9 13.27 -11.83 -6.17
C LYS A 9 14.01 -12.87 -5.28
N LYS A 10 15.27 -12.58 -4.93
CA LYS A 10 16.12 -13.45 -4.10
C LYS A 10 15.91 -13.28 -2.60
N LEU A 11 15.22 -12.21 -2.17
CA LEU A 11 14.97 -11.98 -0.76
C LEU A 11 14.01 -13.02 -0.19
N CYS A 12 14.24 -13.41 1.07
CA CYS A 12 13.23 -14.10 1.85
C CYS A 12 12.08 -13.15 2.17
N ILE A 13 10.89 -13.71 2.46
CA ILE A 13 9.66 -12.92 2.67
C ILE A 13 9.86 -11.80 3.72
N PRO A 14 10.44 -12.05 4.92
CA PRO A 14 10.60 -10.99 5.91
C PRO A 14 11.47 -9.81 5.41
N LYS A 15 12.59 -10.11 4.76
CA LYS A 15 13.48 -9.08 4.19
C LYS A 15 12.81 -8.33 3.05
N PHE A 16 12.05 -9.03 2.21
CA PHE A 16 11.31 -8.42 1.12
C PHE A 16 10.24 -7.44 1.65
N VAL A 17 9.46 -7.86 2.64
CA VAL A 17 8.43 -7.02 3.29
C VAL A 17 9.07 -5.75 3.86
N ALA A 18 10.15 -5.89 4.63
CA ALA A 18 10.86 -4.75 5.21
C ALA A 18 11.33 -3.74 4.14
N VAL A 19 11.95 -4.23 3.06
CA VAL A 19 12.42 -3.38 1.95
C VAL A 19 11.26 -2.69 1.22
N ALA A 20 10.12 -3.37 1.05
CA ALA A 20 8.96 -2.83 0.35
C ALA A 20 8.25 -1.71 1.12
N ILE A 21 8.34 -1.71 2.46
CA ILE A 21 7.70 -0.68 3.30
C ILE A 21 8.50 0.65 3.27
N ILE A 22 9.83 0.59 3.16
CA ILE A 22 10.71 1.77 3.27
C ILE A 22 10.34 2.91 2.31
N PRO A 23 10.16 2.69 0.98
CA PRO A 23 9.82 3.76 0.05
C PRO A 23 8.52 4.48 0.41
N GLN A 24 7.54 3.75 0.93
CA GLN A 24 6.25 4.32 1.30
C GLN A 24 6.33 5.17 2.57
N LEU A 25 7.14 4.77 3.55
CA LEU A 25 7.42 5.59 4.72
C LEU A 25 8.12 6.89 4.32
N ILE A 26 9.12 6.81 3.44
CA ILE A 26 9.83 8.00 2.93
C ILE A 26 8.85 8.94 2.21
N LEU A 27 8.02 8.40 1.31
CA LEU A 27 7.01 9.19 0.61
C LEU A 27 6.01 9.82 1.58
N TYR A 28 5.57 9.09 2.60
CA TYR A 28 4.70 9.63 3.64
C TYR A 28 5.33 10.82 4.36
N PHE A 29 6.61 10.73 4.76
CA PHE A 29 7.30 11.84 5.41
C PHE A 29 7.41 13.06 4.50
N ILE A 30 7.87 12.86 3.27
CA ILE A 30 8.04 13.95 2.31
C ILE A 30 6.70 14.65 2.09
N VAL A 31 5.64 13.90 1.83
CA VAL A 31 4.28 14.42 1.64
C VAL A 31 3.81 15.16 2.89
N TYR A 32 3.78 14.49 4.04
CA TYR A 32 3.22 15.06 5.27
C TYR A 32 3.94 16.36 5.68
N TYR A 33 5.27 16.34 5.80
CA TYR A 33 6.02 17.52 6.25
C TYR A 33 6.07 18.65 5.21
N THR A 34 6.21 18.32 3.93
CA THR A 34 6.28 19.37 2.89
C THR A 34 4.93 20.06 2.74
N ILE A 35 3.83 19.31 2.80
CA ILE A 35 2.51 19.88 2.54
C ILE A 35 2.00 20.60 3.78
N ASP A 36 2.01 19.94 4.93
CA ASP A 36 1.51 20.52 6.19
C ASP A 36 2.32 21.75 6.59
N GLY A 37 3.65 21.70 6.40
CA GLY A 37 4.57 22.76 6.77
C GLY A 37 4.68 23.92 5.77
N CYS A 38 4.59 23.65 4.46
CA CYS A 38 4.92 24.64 3.44
C CYS A 38 3.78 25.03 2.48
N ILE A 39 2.75 24.20 2.32
CA ILE A 39 1.72 24.40 1.29
C ILE A 39 0.35 24.65 1.94
N ARG A 40 -0.13 23.70 2.74
CA ARG A 40 -1.47 23.72 3.33
C ARG A 40 -1.55 22.79 4.53
N LYS A 41 -1.96 23.33 5.68
CA LYS A 41 -2.18 22.54 6.89
C LYS A 41 -3.14 21.38 6.65
N ALA A 42 -2.90 20.27 7.33
CA ALA A 42 -3.73 19.07 7.27
C ALA A 42 -5.19 19.38 7.64
N PRO A 43 -6.18 18.90 6.88
CA PRO A 43 -7.58 19.07 7.23
C PRO A 43 -7.96 18.12 8.37
N TYR A 44 -9.09 18.39 9.02
CA TYR A 44 -9.52 17.64 10.20
C TYR A 44 -9.66 16.14 9.91
N GLU A 45 -10.09 15.76 8.72
CA GLU A 45 -10.30 14.37 8.29
C GLU A 45 -8.99 13.57 8.28
N VAL A 46 -7.89 14.20 7.84
CA VAL A 46 -6.54 13.62 7.86
C VAL A 46 -6.06 13.50 9.31
N MET A 47 -6.30 14.52 10.15
CA MET A 47 -5.97 14.46 11.58
C MET A 47 -6.83 13.45 12.35
N TYR A 48 -8.09 13.26 11.96
CA TYR A 48 -9.07 12.39 12.61
C TYR A 48 -8.77 10.92 12.34
N SER A 49 -8.36 10.59 11.11
CA SER A 49 -7.89 9.24 10.76
C SER A 49 -6.70 8.82 11.64
N ASN A 50 -5.79 9.76 11.91
CA ASN A 50 -4.68 9.55 12.84
C ASN A 50 -5.14 9.39 14.30
N LYS A 51 -6.21 10.07 14.72
CA LYS A 51 -6.83 9.89 16.05
C LYS A 51 -7.52 8.54 16.21
N LEU A 52 -8.19 8.03 15.17
CA LEU A 52 -8.92 6.75 15.20
C LEU A 52 -7.99 5.55 15.40
N LEU A 53 -6.78 5.64 14.83
CA LEU A 53 -5.68 4.71 15.06
C LEU A 53 -5.16 4.71 16.51
N ASN A 54 -5.35 5.82 17.24
CA ASN A 54 -4.84 6.03 18.59
C ASN A 54 -5.91 5.90 19.69
N SER A 55 -7.20 5.86 19.35
CA SER A 55 -8.29 6.00 20.32
C SER A 55 -8.79 4.69 20.93
N SER A 56 -8.58 3.52 20.29
CA SER A 56 -9.03 2.23 20.83
C SER A 56 -8.28 1.03 20.26
N LEU A 57 -8.26 -0.08 21.01
CA LEU A 57 -7.73 -1.38 20.53
C LEU A 57 -8.45 -1.86 19.26
N TYR A 58 -9.77 -1.64 19.18
CA TYR A 58 -10.56 -1.99 18.00
C TYR A 58 -10.17 -1.15 16.77
N GLY A 59 -9.99 0.17 16.94
CA GLY A 59 -9.52 1.05 15.87
C GLY A 59 -8.13 0.66 15.34
N ALA A 60 -7.22 0.32 16.25
CA ALA A 60 -5.89 -0.19 15.87
C ALA A 60 -5.99 -1.52 15.10
N TYR A 61 -6.75 -2.49 15.61
CA TYR A 61 -6.97 -3.79 14.94
C TYR A 61 -7.58 -3.60 13.54
N TRP A 62 -8.62 -2.78 13.41
CA TRP A 62 -9.24 -2.48 12.11
C TRP A 62 -8.23 -1.88 11.12
N SER A 63 -7.46 -0.89 11.54
CA SER A 63 -6.50 -0.16 10.69
C SER A 63 -5.26 -0.99 10.28
N ILE A 64 -4.84 -1.94 11.12
CA ILE A 64 -3.61 -2.71 10.93
C ILE A 64 -3.91 -4.07 10.30
N ILE A 65 -5.06 -4.67 10.58
CA ILE A 65 -5.39 -6.03 10.15
C ILE A 65 -6.54 -6.00 9.14
N GLU A 66 -7.73 -5.58 9.54
CA GLU A 66 -8.91 -5.80 8.70
C GLU A 66 -8.94 -4.97 7.42
N ALA A 67 -8.65 -3.66 7.51
CA ALA A 67 -8.63 -2.78 6.35
C ALA A 67 -7.54 -3.22 5.35
N PRO A 68 -6.28 -3.45 5.75
CA PRO A 68 -5.25 -3.98 4.85
C PRO A 68 -5.64 -5.30 4.20
N PHE A 69 -6.29 -6.21 4.93
CA PHE A 69 -6.74 -7.49 4.38
C PHE A 69 -7.82 -7.31 3.30
N ARG A 70 -8.88 -6.55 3.59
CA ARG A 70 -9.96 -6.27 2.62
C ARG A 70 -9.44 -5.54 1.39
N GLU A 71 -8.62 -4.52 1.59
CA GLU A 71 -8.05 -3.73 0.51
C GLU A 71 -7.12 -4.58 -0.37
N THR A 72 -6.31 -5.47 0.24
CA THR A 72 -5.50 -6.45 -0.50
C THR A 72 -6.36 -7.34 -1.39
N LEU A 73 -7.44 -7.91 -0.85
CA LEU A 73 -8.32 -8.79 -1.62
C LEU A 73 -8.98 -8.04 -2.78
N ILE A 74 -9.49 -6.84 -2.55
CA ILE A 74 -10.21 -6.09 -3.58
C ILE A 74 -9.23 -5.55 -4.62
N PHE A 75 -8.26 -4.75 -4.19
CA PHE A 75 -7.46 -3.95 -5.12
C PHE A 75 -6.30 -4.75 -5.72
N GLN A 76 -5.65 -5.63 -4.97
CA GLN A 76 -4.53 -6.42 -5.50
C GLN A 76 -5.01 -7.75 -6.08
N VAL A 77 -5.87 -8.50 -5.40
CA VAL A 77 -6.22 -9.85 -5.87
C VAL A 77 -7.26 -9.79 -6.98
N ILE A 78 -8.45 -9.27 -6.70
CA ILE A 78 -9.61 -9.33 -7.61
C ILE A 78 -9.31 -8.56 -8.90
N ILE A 79 -8.89 -7.29 -8.80
CA ILE A 79 -8.64 -6.48 -10.00
C ILE A 79 -7.53 -7.07 -10.87
N ILE A 80 -6.42 -7.53 -10.28
CA ILE A 80 -5.34 -8.14 -11.06
C ILE A 80 -5.82 -9.44 -11.72
N HIS A 81 -6.53 -10.29 -10.98
CA HIS A 81 -6.98 -11.57 -11.51
C HIS A 81 -8.00 -11.40 -12.64
N ILE A 82 -8.92 -10.44 -12.56
CA ILE A 82 -9.85 -10.15 -13.65
C ILE A 82 -9.09 -9.92 -14.97
N ILE A 83 -7.99 -9.19 -14.94
CA ILE A 83 -7.20 -8.90 -16.15
C ILE A 83 -6.33 -10.10 -16.56
N LEU A 84 -5.73 -10.80 -15.61
CA LEU A 84 -4.88 -11.95 -15.89
C LEU A 84 -5.66 -13.19 -16.38
N LEU A 85 -6.97 -13.29 -16.09
CA LEU A 85 -7.84 -14.32 -16.66
C LEU A 85 -7.81 -14.35 -18.19
N TYR A 86 -7.59 -13.20 -18.84
CA TYR A 86 -7.57 -13.10 -20.30
C TYR A 86 -6.22 -13.46 -20.92
N SER A 87 -5.10 -13.07 -20.29
CA SER A 87 -3.74 -13.48 -20.71
C SER A 87 -2.69 -13.06 -19.69
N ASP A 88 -1.76 -13.98 -19.40
CA ASP A 88 -0.63 -13.80 -18.47
C ASP A 88 0.55 -13.03 -19.08
N SER A 89 0.36 -12.33 -20.22
CA SER A 89 1.44 -11.58 -20.87
C SER A 89 2.02 -10.48 -19.97
N LYS A 90 3.31 -10.17 -20.15
CA LYS A 90 3.98 -9.08 -19.41
C LYS A 90 3.26 -7.73 -19.57
N LYS A 91 2.70 -7.47 -20.75
CA LYS A 91 1.90 -6.27 -21.03
C LYS A 91 0.67 -6.23 -20.11
N ASN A 92 -0.08 -7.32 -20.04
CA ASN A 92 -1.27 -7.40 -19.20
C ASN A 92 -0.95 -7.31 -17.71
N GLN A 93 0.16 -7.90 -17.26
CA GLN A 93 0.63 -7.75 -15.87
C GLN A 93 0.89 -6.28 -15.50
N ILE A 94 1.55 -5.53 -16.40
CA ILE A 94 1.81 -4.10 -16.20
C ILE A 94 0.49 -3.32 -16.22
N THR A 95 -0.39 -3.58 -17.18
CA THR A 95 -1.70 -2.92 -17.26
C THR A 95 -2.55 -3.20 -16.02
N ALA A 96 -2.56 -4.43 -15.53
CA ALA A 96 -3.27 -4.81 -14.31
C ALA A 96 -2.73 -4.07 -13.08
N ALA A 97 -1.41 -4.03 -12.93
CA ALA A 97 -0.78 -3.29 -11.85
C ALA A 97 -1.07 -1.78 -11.93
N ALA A 98 -1.03 -1.18 -13.13
CA ALA A 98 -1.34 0.22 -13.31
C ALA A 98 -2.81 0.53 -12.96
N LEU A 99 -3.76 -0.25 -13.50
CA LEU A 99 -5.18 -0.02 -13.27
C LEU A 99 -5.55 -0.21 -11.79
N SER A 100 -5.09 -1.29 -11.17
CA SER A 100 -5.29 -1.54 -9.74
C SER A 100 -4.75 -0.37 -8.90
N SER A 101 -3.56 0.15 -9.24
CA SER A 101 -2.96 1.28 -8.51
C SER A 101 -3.73 2.57 -8.67
N ILE A 102 -4.24 2.86 -9.86
CA ILE A 102 -5.07 4.03 -10.13
C ILE A 102 -6.38 3.95 -9.33
N ILE A 103 -7.04 2.79 -9.33
CA ILE A 103 -8.28 2.59 -8.58
C ILE A 103 -8.02 2.72 -7.07
N PHE A 104 -6.96 2.09 -6.58
CA PHE A 104 -6.55 2.18 -5.18
C PHE A 104 -6.26 3.62 -4.76
N GLY A 105 -5.50 4.36 -5.56
CA GLY A 105 -5.24 5.79 -5.34
C GLY A 105 -6.50 6.65 -5.42
N GLY A 106 -7.40 6.36 -6.36
CA GLY A 106 -8.67 7.07 -6.53
C GLY A 106 -9.60 6.95 -5.33
N VAL A 107 -9.71 5.76 -4.73
CA VAL A 107 -10.51 5.59 -3.50
C VAL A 107 -9.94 6.42 -2.34
N HIS A 108 -8.62 6.53 -2.26
CA HIS A 108 -7.96 7.33 -1.22
C HIS A 108 -8.02 8.83 -1.48
N PHE A 109 -8.03 9.27 -2.74
CA PHE A 109 -8.28 10.66 -3.11
C PHE A 109 -9.61 11.16 -2.51
N LEU A 110 -10.63 10.30 -2.50
CA LEU A 110 -11.97 10.63 -1.99
C LEU A 110 -12.07 10.66 -0.44
N GLN A 111 -10.99 10.40 0.30
CA GLN A 111 -11.02 10.36 1.77
C GLN A 111 -11.01 11.75 2.43
N THR A 112 -10.76 12.81 1.67
CA THR A 112 -10.73 14.18 2.19
C THR A 112 -11.44 15.12 1.22
N THR A 113 -12.13 16.11 1.77
CA THR A 113 -12.82 17.15 0.99
C THR A 113 -11.85 18.21 0.46
N ASP A 114 -10.67 18.34 1.09
CA ASP A 114 -9.63 19.26 0.65
C ASP A 114 -8.90 18.74 -0.59
N PHE A 115 -9.06 19.44 -1.73
CA PHE A 115 -8.53 18.99 -3.02
C PHE A 115 -7.01 18.81 -3.04
N ILE A 116 -6.25 19.69 -2.39
CA ILE A 116 -4.79 19.60 -2.37
C ILE A 116 -4.38 18.34 -1.63
N TRP A 117 -4.92 18.13 -0.42
CA TRP A 117 -4.66 16.92 0.36
C TRP A 117 -5.18 15.66 -0.33
N ALA A 118 -6.32 15.72 -1.01
CA ALA A 118 -6.88 14.63 -1.79
C ALA A 118 -5.90 14.18 -2.89
N CYS A 119 -5.39 15.13 -3.68
CA CYS A 119 -4.38 14.88 -4.72
C CYS A 119 -3.15 14.16 -4.14
N PHE A 120 -2.60 14.70 -3.06
CA PHE A 120 -1.41 14.14 -2.45
C PHE A 120 -1.64 12.75 -1.87
N TRP A 121 -2.76 12.55 -1.19
CA TRP A 121 -3.12 11.27 -0.61
C TRP A 121 -3.33 10.22 -1.69
N GLY A 122 -4.10 10.55 -2.73
CA GLY A 122 -4.37 9.65 -3.85
C GLY A 122 -3.13 9.30 -4.67
N ILE A 123 -2.23 10.26 -4.94
CA ILE A 123 -0.97 10.00 -5.64
C ILE A 123 -0.07 9.10 -4.79
N ARG A 124 0.11 9.43 -3.51
CA ARG A 124 0.93 8.65 -2.58
C ARG A 124 0.43 7.21 -2.48
N THR A 125 -0.87 7.00 -2.25
CA THR A 125 -1.44 5.65 -2.14
C THR A 125 -1.45 4.93 -3.49
N GLY A 126 -1.63 5.63 -4.60
CA GLY A 126 -1.47 5.04 -5.94
C GLY A 126 -0.04 4.51 -6.17
N ILE A 127 0.99 5.26 -5.80
CA ILE A 127 2.38 4.80 -5.86
C ILE A 127 2.58 3.57 -4.94
N PHE A 128 1.98 3.58 -3.75
CA PHE A 128 2.00 2.41 -2.87
C PHE A 128 1.32 1.20 -3.49
N GLY A 129 0.18 1.41 -4.16
CA GLY A 129 -0.52 0.40 -4.93
C GLY A 129 0.39 -0.28 -5.96
N LEU A 130 1.27 0.47 -6.63
CA LEU A 130 2.25 -0.10 -7.57
C LEU A 130 3.23 -1.05 -6.86
N ILE A 131 3.68 -0.70 -5.65
CA ILE A 131 4.57 -1.55 -4.83
C ILE A 131 3.84 -2.83 -4.42
N LEU A 132 2.61 -2.71 -3.92
CA LEU A 132 1.76 -3.84 -3.54
C LEU A 132 1.48 -4.76 -4.73
N ASN A 133 1.13 -4.20 -5.88
CA ASN A 133 0.85 -4.94 -7.11
C ASN A 133 2.09 -5.67 -7.63
N TYR A 134 3.25 -5.02 -7.60
CA TYR A 134 4.52 -5.65 -7.94
C TYR A 134 4.83 -6.83 -7.00
N ALA A 135 4.68 -6.63 -5.69
CA ALA A 135 4.88 -7.68 -4.68
C ALA A 135 3.94 -8.87 -4.92
N TYR A 136 2.67 -8.60 -5.23
CA TYR A 136 1.68 -9.62 -5.56
C TYR A 136 2.10 -10.45 -6.77
N ILE A 137 2.30 -9.79 -7.91
CA ILE A 137 2.62 -10.44 -9.19
C ILE A 137 3.92 -11.25 -9.07
N MET A 138 4.95 -10.68 -8.43
CA MET A 138 6.23 -11.36 -8.26
C MET A 138 6.08 -12.66 -7.44
N ASN A 139 5.28 -12.66 -6.37
CA ASN A 139 5.07 -13.85 -5.55
C ASN A 139 4.08 -14.84 -6.17
N TYR A 140 3.08 -14.37 -6.91
CA TYR A 140 2.17 -15.21 -7.68
C TYR A 140 2.93 -16.08 -8.70
N TYR A 141 3.82 -15.47 -9.50
CA TYR A 141 4.60 -16.19 -10.51
C TYR A 141 5.84 -16.92 -9.95
N LYS A 142 6.14 -16.79 -8.66
CA LYS A 142 7.27 -17.51 -8.03
C LYS A 142 7.02 -19.01 -7.91
N PHE A 143 5.75 -19.43 -7.86
CA PHE A 143 5.37 -20.82 -7.64
C PHE A 143 4.71 -21.43 -8.87
N LYS A 144 5.04 -22.69 -9.18
CA LYS A 144 4.37 -23.45 -10.25
C LYS A 144 2.89 -23.74 -9.93
N ASN A 145 2.57 -23.92 -8.65
CA ASN A 145 1.19 -24.10 -8.19
C ASN A 145 0.52 -22.73 -8.02
N LYS A 146 -0.52 -22.46 -8.84
CA LYS A 146 -1.24 -21.17 -8.84
C LYS A 146 -1.89 -20.86 -7.49
N PHE A 147 -2.49 -21.84 -6.81
CA PHE A 147 -3.10 -21.63 -5.50
C PHE A 147 -2.05 -21.19 -4.46
N LYS A 148 -0.89 -21.85 -4.43
CA LYS A 148 0.23 -21.46 -3.56
C LYS A 148 0.77 -20.07 -3.91
N GLY A 149 0.82 -19.73 -5.21
CA GLY A 149 1.17 -18.41 -5.70
C GLY A 149 0.22 -17.32 -5.20
N ILE A 150 -1.09 -17.55 -5.34
CA ILE A 150 -2.14 -16.63 -4.87
C ILE A 150 -2.05 -16.45 -3.35
N ALA A 151 -2.02 -17.55 -2.58
CA ALA A 151 -1.97 -17.50 -1.12
C ALA A 151 -0.72 -16.76 -0.62
N THR A 152 0.44 -17.02 -1.23
CA THR A 152 1.69 -16.33 -0.87
C THR A 152 1.64 -14.85 -1.29
N GLY A 153 1.09 -14.54 -2.46
CA GLY A 153 0.88 -13.17 -2.92
C GLY A 153 0.01 -12.36 -1.96
N ILE A 154 -1.12 -12.93 -1.52
CA ILE A 154 -2.02 -12.32 -0.53
C ILE A 154 -1.26 -12.06 0.76
N LEU A 155 -0.59 -13.07 1.31
CA LEU A 155 0.14 -12.94 2.57
C LEU A 155 1.21 -11.85 2.51
N VAL A 156 2.02 -11.83 1.45
CA VAL A 156 3.11 -10.85 1.33
C VAL A 156 2.55 -9.43 1.20
N VAL A 157 1.53 -9.21 0.37
CA VAL A 157 0.91 -7.89 0.22
C VAL A 157 0.28 -7.43 1.52
N PHE A 158 -0.47 -8.31 2.18
CA PHE A 158 -1.07 -8.04 3.48
C PHE A 158 0.00 -7.62 4.50
N LEU A 159 1.11 -8.36 4.61
CA LEU A 159 2.18 -8.02 5.53
C LEU A 159 2.84 -6.67 5.22
N ILE A 160 3.04 -6.33 3.95
CA ILE A 160 3.57 -5.02 3.54
C ILE A 160 2.58 -3.91 3.96
N HIS A 161 1.30 -4.10 3.67
CA HIS A 161 0.27 -3.11 3.94
C HIS A 161 0.05 -2.92 5.46
N SER A 162 -0.14 -4.01 6.20
CA SER A 162 -0.26 -4.01 7.65
C SER A 162 0.99 -3.45 8.33
N GLY A 163 2.19 -3.83 7.88
CA GLY A 163 3.44 -3.31 8.40
C GLY A 163 3.60 -1.81 8.16
N ASN A 164 3.21 -1.32 6.97
CA ASN A 164 3.19 0.11 6.67
C ASN A 164 2.22 0.88 7.59
N ASN A 165 1.01 0.34 7.81
CA ASN A 165 0.02 0.99 8.68
C ASN A 165 0.47 0.98 10.14
N LEU A 166 1.03 -0.13 10.62
CA LEU A 166 1.60 -0.24 11.96
C LEU A 166 2.74 0.77 12.17
N LEU A 167 3.68 0.86 11.24
CA LEU A 167 4.80 1.81 11.36
C LEU A 167 4.34 3.26 11.27
N SER A 168 3.35 3.56 10.42
CA SER A 168 2.72 4.89 10.38
C SER A 168 2.04 5.23 11.72
N ALA A 169 1.37 4.25 12.35
CA ALA A 169 0.76 4.39 13.67
C ALA A 169 1.78 4.72 14.76
N ILE A 170 2.85 3.93 14.82
CA ILE A 170 3.94 4.11 15.78
C ILE A 170 4.57 5.49 15.59
N PHE A 171 4.81 5.89 14.35
CA PHE A 171 5.41 7.18 14.04
C PHE A 171 4.54 8.36 14.48
N LEU A 172 3.23 8.33 14.17
CA LEU A 172 2.31 9.37 14.59
C LEU A 172 2.22 9.49 16.11
N LYS A 173 2.35 8.38 16.84
CA LYS A 173 2.47 8.45 18.31
C LYS A 173 3.75 9.14 18.74
N ILE A 174 4.88 8.86 18.11
CA ILE A 174 6.16 9.50 18.44
C ILE A 174 6.12 11.01 18.20
N ILE A 175 5.58 11.48 17.06
CA ILE A 175 5.44 12.93 16.82
C ILE A 175 4.55 13.59 17.88
N ASN A 176 3.37 13.02 18.17
CA ASN A 176 2.41 13.67 19.08
C ASN A 176 2.85 13.68 20.56
N ILE A 177 3.92 12.96 20.91
CA ILE A 177 4.54 12.98 22.25
C ILE A 177 5.55 14.13 22.38
N ILE A 178 6.07 14.65 21.26
CA ILE A 178 7.05 15.75 21.18
C ILE A 178 6.31 17.08 20.99
#